data_AF-A0A255TCG3-F1
#
_entry.id   AF-A0A255TCG3-F1
#
_cell.length_a   1.000
_cell.length_b   1.000
_cell.length_c   1.000
_cell.angle_alpha   90.00
_cell.angle_beta   90.00
_cell.angle_gamma   90.00
#
_symmetry.space_group_name_H-M   'P 1'
#
loop_
_entity.id
_entity.type
_entity.pdbx_description
1 polymer ?
#
loop_
_entity_poly.entity_id
_entity_poly.type
_entity_poly.pdbx_seq_one_letter_code
_entity_poly.pdbx_strand_id
1 'polypeptide(L)'
;MNTILYGNGFNRLNDVVSWENLVHVIDDSNDNCKVPNTLQYEGKVLSVPFETKAKIRTSDGDILVSSDHKILTVRTQNEVLIKQKIANQMKAYKSNDLFDELLRLNVEHYITTNYDYVADGALQSMSYSEDLSERDKSENTFSIHRKKSYINNPDKKYLWRIHGELSNIGSIMLGYYHYCSYIGQIKKYIIGEYVFAKRKDKVGS
;
A
#
# COMPACT_ATOMS: atom_id res chain seq x y z
N MET A 1 12.62 10.99 19.86
CA MET A 1 12.09 10.05 18.85
C MET A 1 12.82 10.30 17.55
N ASN A 2 13.78 9.44 17.22
CA ASN A 2 14.55 9.58 15.98
C ASN A 2 13.77 8.91 14.85
N THR A 3 13.57 9.65 13.75
CA THR A 3 12.73 9.22 12.64
C THR A 3 13.44 9.48 11.32
N ILE A 4 13.36 8.53 10.39
CA ILE A 4 13.82 8.71 9.01
C ILE A 4 12.66 8.43 8.05
N LEU A 5 12.56 9.27 7.01
CA LEU A 5 11.74 9.02 5.84
C LEU A 5 12.64 8.60 4.67
N TYR A 6 12.35 7.46 4.06
CA TYR A 6 13.04 7.00 2.86
C TYR A 6 12.05 6.58 1.77
N GLY A 7 12.47 6.71 0.52
CA GLY A 7 11.66 6.32 -0.65
C GLY A 7 12.31 5.21 -1.47
N ASN A 8 11.78 5.00 -2.67
CA ASN A 8 12.16 3.90 -3.55
C ASN A 8 13.58 4.05 -4.13
N GLY A 9 14.25 5.18 -3.88
CA GLY A 9 15.64 5.42 -4.28
C GLY A 9 16.58 4.31 -3.83
N PHE A 10 16.42 3.78 -2.61
CA PHE A 10 17.22 2.65 -2.10
C PHE A 10 17.03 1.38 -2.93
N ASN A 11 15.80 1.07 -3.35
CA ASN A 11 15.54 -0.08 -4.22
C ASN A 11 16.13 0.14 -5.63
N ARG A 12 16.07 1.38 -6.15
CA ARG A 12 16.60 1.72 -7.48
C ARG A 12 18.10 1.49 -7.64
N LEU A 13 18.84 1.40 -6.54
CA LEU A 13 20.27 1.06 -6.56
C LEU A 13 20.53 -0.40 -6.93
N ASN A 14 19.49 -1.25 -6.91
CA ASN A 14 19.53 -2.65 -7.38
C ASN A 14 19.02 -2.82 -8.82
N ASP A 15 19.06 -1.76 -9.63
CA ASP A 15 18.52 -1.73 -11.00
C ASP A 15 17.06 -2.23 -11.09
N VAL A 16 16.28 -2.04 -10.02
CA VAL A 16 14.86 -2.38 -10.04
C VAL A 16 14.09 -1.43 -10.94
N VAL A 17 12.91 -1.88 -11.36
CA VAL A 17 12.03 -1.15 -12.26
C VAL A 17 11.69 0.25 -11.70
N SER A 18 11.85 1.27 -12.56
CA SER A 18 11.52 2.65 -12.23
C SER A 18 10.01 2.86 -12.20
N TRP A 19 9.55 3.92 -11.53
CA TRP A 19 8.13 4.32 -11.57
C TRP A 19 7.62 4.61 -12.99
N GLU A 20 8.46 5.22 -13.83
CA GLU A 20 8.17 5.46 -15.24
C GLU A 20 7.93 4.12 -15.97
N ASN A 21 8.82 3.14 -15.78
CA ASN A 21 8.65 1.82 -16.38
C ASN A 21 7.46 1.04 -15.78
N LEU A 22 7.15 1.21 -14.49
CA LEU A 22 5.93 0.64 -13.87
C LEU A 22 4.66 1.16 -14.54
N VAL A 23 4.63 2.46 -14.87
CA VAL A 23 3.47 3.09 -15.51
C VAL A 23 3.43 2.78 -17.00
N HIS A 24 4.57 2.65 -17.68
CA HIS A 24 4.60 2.17 -19.06
C HIS A 24 4.12 0.72 -19.20
N VAL A 25 4.30 -0.14 -18.19
CA VAL A 25 3.66 -1.47 -18.16
C VAL A 25 2.13 -1.38 -18.13
N ILE A 26 1.58 -0.25 -17.69
CA ILE A 26 0.14 0.02 -17.60
C ILE A 26 -0.37 0.70 -18.88
N ASP A 27 0.52 1.28 -19.69
CA ASP A 27 0.17 2.04 -20.87
C ASP A 27 0.91 1.59 -22.14
N ASP A 28 0.19 0.87 -23.01
CA ASP A 28 0.67 0.56 -24.37
C ASP A 28 0.70 1.80 -25.29
N SER A 29 0.06 2.92 -24.91
CA SER A 29 0.18 4.17 -25.66
C SER A 29 1.43 4.94 -25.23
N ASN A 30 2.39 4.99 -26.14
CA ASN A 30 3.66 5.68 -25.98
C ASN A 30 3.45 7.21 -26.07
N ASP A 31 2.84 7.83 -25.05
CA ASP A 31 2.48 9.25 -25.06
C ASP A 31 3.67 10.20 -24.78
N ASN A 32 4.91 9.70 -24.91
CA ASN A 32 6.19 10.43 -24.80
C ASN A 32 6.26 11.38 -23.59
N CYS A 33 5.80 10.93 -22.42
CA CYS A 33 5.86 11.69 -21.16
C CYS A 33 5.14 13.05 -21.17
N LYS A 34 4.19 13.29 -22.07
CA LYS A 34 3.41 14.55 -22.10
C LYS A 34 2.45 14.70 -20.91
N VAL A 35 2.08 13.58 -20.29
CA VAL A 35 1.15 13.52 -19.14
C VAL A 35 1.89 12.93 -17.93
N PRO A 36 1.82 13.54 -16.73
CA PRO A 36 2.38 12.95 -15.51
C PRO A 36 1.87 11.55 -15.23
N ASN A 37 2.73 10.65 -14.72
CA ASN A 37 2.40 9.24 -14.43
C ASN A 37 1.14 9.06 -13.56
N THR A 38 0.91 9.96 -12.60
CA THR A 38 -0.30 9.98 -11.78
C THR A 38 -1.55 10.21 -12.61
N LEU A 39 -1.53 11.18 -13.53
CA LEU A 39 -2.64 11.45 -14.44
C LEU A 39 -2.83 10.37 -15.49
N GLN A 40 -1.77 9.70 -15.94
CA GLN A 40 -1.88 8.51 -16.78
C GLN A 40 -2.61 7.37 -16.05
N TYR A 41 -2.25 7.12 -14.78
CA TYR A 41 -2.93 6.15 -13.94
C TYR A 41 -4.41 6.51 -13.73
N GLU A 42 -4.72 7.76 -13.35
CA GLU A 42 -6.11 8.23 -13.23
C GLU A 42 -6.85 8.06 -14.55
N GLY A 43 -6.23 8.47 -15.65
CA GLY A 43 -6.73 8.29 -17.00
C GLY A 43 -7.14 6.85 -17.23
N LYS A 44 -6.29 5.86 -16.99
CA LYS A 44 -6.60 4.44 -17.20
C LYS A 44 -7.67 3.89 -16.26
N VAL A 45 -7.64 4.28 -14.99
CA VAL A 45 -8.65 3.86 -14.01
C VAL A 45 -10.02 4.46 -14.33
N LEU A 46 -10.06 5.68 -14.89
CA LEU A 46 -11.28 6.43 -15.18
C LEU A 46 -11.74 6.37 -16.65
N SER A 47 -10.87 5.96 -17.59
CA SER A 47 -11.14 5.94 -19.05
C SER A 47 -12.04 4.80 -19.46
N VAL A 48 -12.12 3.77 -18.62
CA VAL A 48 -13.19 2.78 -18.75
C VAL A 48 -14.40 3.45 -18.13
N PRO A 49 -15.56 3.56 -18.83
CA PRO A 49 -16.78 4.03 -18.20
C PRO A 49 -16.89 3.31 -16.87
N PHE A 50 -17.14 4.05 -15.79
CA PHE A 50 -17.22 3.55 -14.44
C PHE A 50 -18.27 2.41 -14.41
N GLU A 51 -17.88 1.18 -14.77
CA GLU A 51 -18.83 0.13 -15.09
C GLU A 51 -19.35 -0.40 -13.76
N THR A 52 -20.44 0.23 -13.34
CA THR A 52 -21.71 -0.42 -13.01
C THR A 52 -21.55 -1.91 -12.84
N LYS A 53 -21.24 -2.35 -11.61
CA LYS A 53 -21.58 -3.66 -11.04
C LYS A 53 -22.13 -4.64 -12.08
N ALA A 54 -21.26 -5.28 -12.86
CA ALA A 54 -21.72 -6.24 -13.87
C ALA A 54 -22.24 -7.46 -13.12
N LYS A 55 -23.55 -7.73 -13.21
CA LYS A 55 -24.16 -8.88 -12.55
C LYS A 55 -23.58 -10.15 -13.16
N ILE A 56 -23.05 -11.06 -12.34
CA ILE A 56 -22.59 -12.36 -12.85
C ILE A 56 -23.83 -13.14 -13.25
N ARG A 57 -23.82 -13.71 -14.46
CA ARG A 57 -24.91 -14.55 -14.98
C ARG A 57 -24.45 -15.98 -15.20
N THR A 58 -25.34 -16.95 -15.02
CA THR A 58 -25.14 -18.35 -15.45
C THR A 58 -25.18 -18.45 -16.97
N SER A 59 -24.78 -19.61 -17.51
CA SER A 59 -24.93 -19.95 -18.93
C SER A 59 -26.38 -19.86 -19.42
N ASP A 60 -27.35 -20.04 -18.51
CA ASP A 60 -28.78 -19.98 -18.78
C ASP A 60 -29.36 -18.56 -18.61
N GLY A 61 -28.54 -17.59 -18.18
CA GLY A 61 -28.88 -16.17 -18.09
C GLY A 61 -29.31 -15.68 -16.71
N ASP A 62 -29.36 -16.55 -15.69
CA ASP A 62 -29.77 -16.21 -14.33
C ASP A 62 -28.71 -15.40 -13.59
N ILE A 63 -29.12 -14.45 -12.75
CA ILE A 63 -28.20 -13.64 -11.94
C ILE A 63 -27.75 -14.41 -10.69
N LEU A 64 -26.44 -14.51 -10.47
CA LEU A 64 -25.91 -15.12 -9.26
C LEU A 64 -26.10 -14.21 -8.04
N VAL A 65 -26.55 -14.82 -6.94
CA VAL A 65 -26.75 -14.19 -5.63
C VAL A 65 -26.04 -15.02 -4.55
N SER A 66 -25.46 -14.37 -3.54
CA SER A 66 -24.88 -15.04 -2.38
C SER A 66 -25.97 -15.59 -1.45
N SER A 67 -25.57 -16.41 -0.47
CA SER A 67 -26.45 -17.02 0.54
C SER A 67 -27.24 -16.00 1.39
N ASP A 68 -26.75 -14.77 1.50
CA ASP A 68 -27.43 -13.62 2.13
C ASP A 68 -28.26 -12.77 1.14
N HIS A 69 -28.60 -13.33 -0.03
CA HIS A 69 -29.41 -12.71 -1.08
C HIS A 69 -28.83 -11.44 -1.71
N LYS A 70 -27.51 -11.23 -1.63
CA LYS A 70 -26.84 -10.11 -2.32
C LYS A 70 -26.46 -10.51 -3.73
N ILE A 71 -26.74 -9.62 -4.69
CA ILE A 71 -26.34 -9.82 -6.09
C ILE A 71 -24.80 -9.85 -6.18
N LEU A 72 -24.27 -10.92 -6.75
CA LEU A 72 -22.86 -11.02 -7.06
C LEU A 72 -22.56 -10.14 -8.28
N THR A 73 -21.67 -9.18 -8.07
CA THR A 73 -21.30 -8.20 -9.08
C THR A 73 -19.80 -8.25 -9.28
N VAL A 74 -19.36 -8.25 -10.53
CA VAL A 74 -17.95 -7.99 -10.85
C VAL A 74 -17.78 -6.48 -10.78
N ARG A 75 -17.03 -6.02 -9.77
CA ARG A 75 -16.47 -4.67 -9.82
C ARG A 75 -15.40 -4.70 -10.90
N THR A 76 -15.46 -3.81 -11.89
CA THR A 76 -14.42 -3.72 -12.91
C THR A 76 -13.06 -3.65 -12.23
N GLN A 77 -12.28 -4.71 -12.47
CA GLN A 77 -11.11 -5.07 -11.68
C GLN A 77 -9.89 -4.22 -12.03
N ASN A 78 -10.00 -3.18 -12.88
CA ASN A 78 -8.82 -2.54 -13.47
C ASN A 78 -7.88 -1.94 -12.44
N GLU A 79 -8.39 -1.21 -11.45
CA GLU A 79 -7.56 -0.71 -10.35
C GLU A 79 -6.85 -1.86 -9.61
N VAL A 80 -7.59 -2.91 -9.28
CA VAL A 80 -7.05 -4.08 -8.57
C VAL A 80 -6.03 -4.82 -9.42
N LEU A 81 -6.29 -5.02 -10.71
CA LEU A 81 -5.42 -5.69 -11.67
C LEU A 81 -4.14 -4.89 -11.90
N ILE A 82 -4.22 -3.57 -12.06
CA ILE A 82 -3.07 -2.68 -12.20
C ILE A 82 -2.22 -2.75 -10.93
N LYS A 83 -2.83 -2.56 -9.76
CA LYS A 83 -2.12 -2.67 -8.47
C LYS A 83 -1.52 -4.05 -8.26
N GLN A 84 -2.20 -5.12 -8.70
CA GLN A 84 -1.71 -6.49 -8.62
C GLN A 84 -0.51 -6.74 -9.55
N LYS A 85 -0.52 -6.18 -10.77
CA LYS A 85 0.62 -6.22 -11.70
C LYS A 85 1.84 -5.52 -11.10
N ILE A 86 1.66 -4.30 -10.59
CA ILE A 86 2.71 -3.55 -9.88
C ILE A 86 3.25 -4.39 -8.71
N ALA A 87 2.35 -4.90 -7.88
CA ALA A 87 2.73 -5.68 -6.71
C ALA A 87 3.53 -6.93 -7.07
N ASN A 88 3.16 -7.62 -8.15
CA ASN A 88 3.87 -8.81 -8.61
C ASN A 88 5.29 -8.49 -9.10
N GLN A 89 5.51 -7.35 -9.75
CA GLN A 89 6.87 -6.93 -10.14
C GLN A 89 7.75 -6.61 -8.93
N MET A 90 7.17 -5.97 -7.91
CA MET A 90 7.88 -5.59 -6.70
C MET A 90 8.23 -6.76 -5.77
N LYS A 91 7.53 -7.90 -5.88
CA LYS A 91 7.86 -9.11 -5.09
C LYS A 91 9.29 -9.62 -5.32
N ALA A 92 9.88 -9.32 -6.48
CA ALA A 92 11.23 -9.74 -6.82
C ALA A 92 12.33 -8.82 -6.25
N TYR A 93 11.97 -7.71 -5.59
CA TYR A 93 12.94 -6.75 -5.09
C TYR A 93 13.78 -7.38 -3.98
N LYS A 94 15.07 -7.09 -4.00
CA LYS A 94 16.06 -7.60 -3.04
C LYS A 94 16.67 -6.45 -2.27
N SER A 95 17.21 -6.76 -1.09
CA SER A 95 18.00 -5.83 -0.29
C SER A 95 19.34 -5.51 -0.93
N ASN A 96 20.02 -4.50 -0.38
CA ASN A 96 21.41 -4.16 -0.65
C ASN A 96 22.07 -3.62 0.62
N ASP A 97 23.38 -3.41 0.55
CA ASP A 97 24.20 -2.96 1.67
C ASP A 97 23.75 -1.59 2.23
N LEU A 98 23.08 -0.76 1.42
CA LEU A 98 22.58 0.55 1.87
C LEU A 98 21.30 0.44 2.70
N PHE A 99 20.45 -0.55 2.45
CA PHE A 99 19.38 -0.87 3.40
C PHE A 99 19.98 -1.29 4.74
N ASP A 100 21.10 -2.00 4.70
CA ASP A 100 21.77 -2.41 5.93
C ASP A 100 22.31 -1.22 6.71
N GLU A 101 22.98 -0.28 6.03
CA GLU A 101 23.44 0.97 6.64
C GLU A 101 22.28 1.81 7.17
N LEU A 102 21.21 1.97 6.39
CA LEU A 102 20.01 2.70 6.77
C LEU A 102 19.40 2.17 8.08
N LEU A 103 19.26 0.86 8.20
CA LEU A 103 18.58 0.22 9.32
C LEU A 103 19.45 0.07 10.58
N ARG A 104 20.78 0.19 10.43
CA ARG A 104 21.74 0.25 11.55
C ARG A 104 21.79 1.62 12.22
N LEU A 105 21.20 2.65 11.63
CA LEU A 105 21.11 3.96 12.27
C LEU A 105 20.38 3.84 13.62
N ASN A 106 20.79 4.67 14.58
CA ASN A 106 20.16 4.76 15.90
C ASN A 106 18.83 5.53 15.80
N VAL A 107 17.91 4.91 15.06
CA VAL A 107 16.59 5.40 14.67
C VAL A 107 15.59 4.31 15.00
N GLU A 108 14.51 4.73 15.63
CA GLU A 108 13.43 3.85 16.07
C GLU A 108 12.30 3.84 15.04
N HIS A 109 12.06 4.95 14.33
CA HIS A 109 10.95 5.07 13.37
C HIS A 109 11.44 5.24 11.94
N TYR A 110 11.05 4.30 11.09
CA TYR A 110 11.30 4.31 9.66
C TYR A 110 9.99 4.50 8.92
N ILE A 111 9.85 5.62 8.21
CA ILE A 111 8.69 5.93 7.39
C ILE A 111 9.07 5.72 5.93
N THR A 112 8.19 5.08 5.17
CA THR A 112 8.42 4.87 3.75
C THR A 112 7.15 4.97 2.92
N THR A 113 7.35 5.42 1.69
CA THR A 113 6.36 5.40 0.61
C THR A 113 6.44 4.12 -0.24
N ASN A 114 7.37 3.23 0.08
CA ASN A 114 7.57 1.96 -0.61
C ASN A 114 6.52 0.93 -0.17
N TYR A 115 6.05 0.12 -1.12
CA TYR A 115 5.08 -0.94 -0.82
C TYR A 115 5.74 -2.28 -0.47
N ASP A 116 6.95 -2.51 -0.97
CA ASP A 116 7.70 -3.77 -0.88
C ASP A 116 8.14 -4.12 0.55
N TYR A 117 8.72 -5.32 0.69
CA TYR A 117 9.18 -5.88 1.96
C TYR A 117 10.71 -5.99 2.06
N VAL A 118 11.47 -5.21 1.27
CA VAL A 118 12.93 -5.26 1.28
C VAL A 118 13.48 -4.91 2.67
N ALA A 119 12.98 -3.83 3.28
CA ALA A 119 13.37 -3.45 4.63
C ALA A 119 12.98 -4.49 5.70
N ASP A 120 11.86 -5.21 5.52
CA ASP A 120 11.46 -6.30 6.44
C ASP A 120 12.50 -7.42 6.39
N GLY A 121 12.90 -7.81 5.18
CA GLY A 121 13.92 -8.84 4.96
C GLY A 121 15.28 -8.43 5.51
N ALA A 122 15.68 -7.17 5.32
CA ALA A 122 16.93 -6.64 5.86
C ALA A 122 16.95 -6.60 7.40
N LEU A 123 15.84 -6.22 8.04
CA LEU A 123 15.69 -6.32 9.50
C LEU A 123 15.80 -7.77 9.98
N GLN A 124 15.15 -8.71 9.28
CA GLN A 124 15.22 -10.13 9.61
C GLN A 124 16.64 -10.69 9.48
N SER A 125 17.41 -10.29 8.46
CA SER A 125 18.82 -10.70 8.33
C SER A 125 19.72 -10.09 9.41
N MET A 126 19.29 -9.00 10.06
CA MET A 126 19.95 -8.41 11.23
C MET A 126 19.43 -8.96 12.58
N SER A 127 18.81 -10.14 12.57
CA SER A 127 18.26 -10.79 13.77
C SER A 127 17.10 -10.05 14.44
N TYR A 128 16.42 -9.13 13.74
CA TYR A 128 15.16 -8.61 14.23
C TYR A 128 14.00 -9.56 13.91
N SER A 129 13.17 -9.84 14.90
CA SER A 129 11.90 -10.54 14.70
C SER A 129 10.73 -9.55 14.72
N GLU A 130 9.72 -9.77 13.88
CA GLU A 130 8.50 -8.96 13.93
C GLU A 130 7.72 -9.22 15.23
N ASP A 131 7.35 -8.15 15.92
CA ASP A 131 6.51 -8.20 17.12
C ASP A 131 5.02 -8.10 16.73
N LEU A 132 4.41 -9.27 16.62
CA LEU A 132 3.01 -9.41 16.21
C LEU A 132 2.01 -8.81 17.20
N SER A 133 2.41 -8.53 18.45
CA SER A 133 1.51 -7.99 19.48
C SER A 133 1.11 -6.53 19.21
N GLU A 134 1.96 -5.79 18.50
CA GLU A 134 1.68 -4.40 18.14
C GLU A 134 1.04 -4.23 16.75
N ARG A 135 0.96 -5.31 15.98
CA ARG A 135 0.43 -5.28 14.61
C ARG A 135 -1.04 -4.89 14.63
N ASP A 136 -1.35 -3.78 13.96
CA ASP A 136 -2.72 -3.34 13.76
C ASP A 136 -3.25 -3.75 12.37
N LYS A 137 -4.45 -4.34 12.35
CA LYS A 137 -5.16 -4.80 11.15
C LYS A 137 -6.50 -4.07 10.94
N SER A 138 -6.80 -3.05 11.75
CA SER A 138 -8.05 -2.29 11.67
C SER A 138 -8.12 -1.42 10.41
N GLU A 139 -6.98 -1.01 9.88
CA GLU A 139 -6.85 -0.20 8.67
C GLU A 139 -6.61 -1.06 7.43
N ASN A 140 -7.59 -1.08 6.51
CA ASN A 140 -7.49 -1.81 5.24
C ASN A 140 -7.09 -0.95 4.05
N THR A 141 -7.50 0.32 3.99
CA THR A 141 -7.26 1.17 2.79
C THR A 141 -6.23 2.25 3.04
N PHE A 142 -6.28 2.91 4.19
CA PHE A 142 -5.43 4.05 4.52
C PHE A 142 -4.56 3.70 5.73
N SER A 143 -3.25 3.57 5.53
CA SER A 143 -2.26 3.23 6.57
C SER A 143 -1.90 4.43 7.46
N ILE A 144 -2.87 5.03 8.14
CA ILE A 144 -2.65 6.23 8.96
C ILE A 144 -1.96 5.88 10.28
N HIS A 145 -2.34 4.76 10.89
CA HIS A 145 -1.82 4.29 12.18
C HIS A 145 -1.10 2.94 12.06
N ARG A 146 -1.24 2.25 10.91
CA ARG A 146 -0.62 0.95 10.67
C ARG A 146 0.90 1.05 10.61
N LYS A 147 1.55 0.29 11.49
CA LYS A 147 3.00 0.05 11.51
C LYS A 147 3.28 -1.41 11.81
N LYS A 148 4.48 -1.87 11.43
CA LYS A 148 5.07 -3.11 11.95
C LYS A 148 6.14 -2.74 12.98
N SER A 149 6.29 -3.56 14.01
CA SER A 149 7.36 -3.46 15.00
C SER A 149 8.32 -4.63 14.85
N TYR A 150 9.59 -4.37 15.09
CA TYR A 150 10.69 -5.32 14.98
C TYR A 150 11.56 -5.22 16.22
N ILE A 151 11.88 -6.35 16.84
CA ILE A 151 12.63 -6.42 18.10
C ILE A 151 13.91 -7.23 17.91
N ASN A 152 15.02 -6.68 18.40
CA ASN A 152 16.29 -7.37 18.61
C ASN A 152 16.85 -6.90 19.97
N ASN A 153 16.50 -7.61 21.04
CA ASN A 153 16.66 -7.15 22.43
C ASN A 153 18.02 -6.51 22.72
N PRO A 154 18.09 -5.25 23.23
CA PRO A 154 16.98 -4.39 23.67
C PRO A 154 16.43 -3.44 22.58
N ASP A 155 16.93 -3.48 21.35
CA ASP A 155 16.54 -2.55 20.28
C ASP A 155 15.14 -2.87 19.73
N LYS A 156 14.38 -1.82 19.42
CA LYS A 156 13.05 -1.87 18.83
C LYS A 156 12.96 -0.86 17.70
N LYS A 157 12.45 -1.31 16.54
CA LYS A 157 12.27 -0.49 15.35
C LYS A 157 10.83 -0.59 14.85
N TYR A 158 10.31 0.51 14.31
CA TYR A 158 8.99 0.60 13.72
C TYR A 158 9.08 0.98 12.26
N LEU A 159 8.34 0.24 11.42
CA LEU A 159 8.27 0.49 10.00
C LEU A 159 6.85 0.92 9.61
N TRP A 160 6.76 2.15 9.12
CA TRP A 160 5.52 2.83 8.73
C TRP A 160 5.43 2.92 7.21
N ARG A 161 4.50 2.17 6.61
CA ARG A 161 4.25 2.20 5.17
C ARG A 161 3.03 3.06 4.86
N ILE A 162 3.26 4.37 4.77
CA ILE A 162 2.17 5.35 4.65
C ILE A 162 1.42 5.28 3.31
N HIS A 163 2.03 4.67 2.28
CA HIS A 163 1.39 4.42 0.99
C HIS A 163 0.78 3.02 0.84
N GLY A 164 0.72 2.23 1.93
CA GLY A 164 0.24 0.85 1.87
C GLY A 164 1.34 -0.17 1.58
N GLU A 165 0.95 -1.43 1.39
CA GLU A 165 1.90 -2.55 1.32
C GLU A 165 1.44 -3.65 0.36
N LEU A 166 2.38 -4.47 -0.12
CA LEU A 166 2.11 -5.49 -1.14
C LEU A 166 1.13 -6.58 -0.71
N SER A 167 1.05 -6.93 0.57
CA SER A 167 0.07 -7.94 1.05
C SER A 167 -1.36 -7.41 1.09
N ASN A 168 -1.55 -6.10 0.95
CA ASN A 168 -2.85 -5.46 0.95
C ASN A 168 -2.96 -4.53 -0.27
N ILE A 169 -3.32 -5.14 -1.40
CA ILE A 169 -3.46 -4.47 -2.70
C ILE A 169 -4.37 -3.24 -2.64
N GLY A 170 -5.45 -3.31 -1.85
CA GLY A 170 -6.37 -2.17 -1.67
C GLY A 170 -5.73 -0.96 -1.01
N SER A 171 -4.69 -1.16 -0.20
CA SER A 171 -3.96 -0.08 0.48
C SER A 171 -2.93 0.63 -0.39
N ILE A 172 -2.50 0.03 -1.50
CA ILE A 172 -1.50 0.61 -2.41
C ILE A 172 -2.03 1.94 -2.93
N MET A 173 -1.37 3.03 -2.55
CA MET A 173 -1.72 4.38 -2.94
C MET A 173 -1.17 4.70 -4.33
N LEU A 174 -2.07 4.86 -5.31
CA LEU A 174 -1.75 5.28 -6.67
C LEU A 174 -2.75 6.33 -7.13
N GLY A 175 -2.25 7.38 -7.78
CA GLY A 175 -3.09 8.42 -8.34
C GLY A 175 -3.69 9.39 -7.33
N TYR A 176 -4.17 10.52 -7.85
CA TYR A 176 -4.77 11.62 -7.10
C TYR A 176 -6.01 11.21 -6.30
N TYR A 177 -6.85 10.30 -6.81
CA TYR A 177 -8.06 9.88 -6.11
C TYR A 177 -7.73 9.28 -4.74
N HIS A 178 -6.73 8.40 -4.68
CA HIS A 178 -6.28 7.79 -3.44
C HIS A 178 -5.64 8.82 -2.50
N TYR A 179 -4.81 9.74 -3.03
CA TYR A 179 -4.22 10.83 -2.23
C TYR A 179 -5.30 11.71 -1.59
N CYS A 180 -6.27 12.20 -2.38
CA CYS A 180 -7.35 13.05 -1.89
C CYS A 180 -8.20 12.32 -0.84
N SER A 181 -8.48 11.04 -1.05
CA SER A 181 -9.24 10.21 -0.11
C SER A 181 -8.47 10.00 1.21
N TYR A 182 -7.15 9.81 1.14
CA TYR A 182 -6.29 9.67 2.32
C TYR A 182 -6.24 10.96 3.14
N ILE A 183 -6.11 12.13 2.50
CA ILE A 183 -6.21 13.43 3.16
C ILE A 183 -7.59 13.61 3.81
N GLY A 184 -8.66 13.21 3.13
CA GLY A 184 -10.01 13.19 3.70
C GLY A 184 -10.11 12.33 4.96
N GLN A 185 -9.44 11.17 4.98
CA GLN A 185 -9.40 10.31 6.16
C GLN A 185 -8.58 10.90 7.30
N ILE A 186 -7.44 11.54 7.01
CA ILE A 186 -6.66 12.29 8.01
C ILE A 186 -7.53 13.42 8.60
N LYS A 187 -8.23 14.18 7.76
CA LYS A 187 -9.14 15.25 8.24
C LYS A 187 -10.15 14.69 9.22
N LYS A 188 -10.83 13.59 8.87
CA LYS A 188 -11.80 12.92 9.76
C LYS A 188 -11.19 12.51 11.10
N TYR A 189 -9.95 12.04 11.10
CA TYR A 189 -9.22 11.72 12.33
C TYR A 189 -8.98 12.96 13.19
N ILE A 190 -8.48 14.04 12.59
CA ILE A 190 -8.16 15.29 13.30
C ILE A 190 -9.40 15.90 13.95
N ILE A 191 -10.54 15.90 13.26
CA ILE A 191 -11.79 16.48 13.77
C ILE A 191 -12.62 15.52 14.64
N GLY A 192 -12.12 14.31 14.89
CA GLY A 192 -12.79 13.33 15.76
C GLY A 192 -13.94 12.54 15.12
N GLU A 193 -14.19 12.71 13.83
CA GLU A 193 -15.17 11.91 13.06
C GLU A 193 -14.69 10.48 12.81
N TYR A 194 -13.39 10.23 12.92
CA TYR A 194 -12.78 8.91 12.90
C TYR A 194 -11.99 8.68 14.19
N VAL A 195 -12.40 7.68 14.98
CA VAL A 195 -11.72 7.29 16.21
C VAL A 195 -10.97 5.99 15.99
N PHE A 196 -9.65 6.07 16.11
CA PHE A 196 -8.77 4.91 16.06
C PHE A 196 -9.05 3.94 17.22
N ALA A 197 -9.13 2.63 16.94
CA ALA A 197 -9.61 1.62 17.89
C ALA A 197 -8.81 1.58 19.21
N LYS A 198 -7.47 1.68 19.17
CA LYS A 198 -6.63 1.76 20.40
C LYS A 198 -6.92 2.99 21.27
N ARG A 199 -7.62 4.00 20.75
CA ARG A 199 -8.06 5.18 21.50
C ARG A 199 -9.38 4.93 22.24
N LYS A 200 -10.21 3.96 21.80
CA LYS A 200 -11.46 3.60 22.50
C LYS A 200 -11.18 3.01 23.88
N ASP A 201 -10.10 2.23 24.01
CA ASP A 201 -9.71 1.60 25.28
C ASP A 201 -9.20 2.61 26.33
N LYS A 202 -8.92 3.87 25.96
CA LYS A 202 -8.44 4.92 26.87
C LYS A 202 -9.50 5.97 27.25
N VAL A 203 -10.71 5.91 26.69
CA VAL A 203 -11.79 6.87 26.98
C VAL A 203 -12.86 6.27 27.92
N GLY A 204 -12.65 5.03 28.37
CA GLY A 204 -13.55 4.30 29.29
C GLY A 204 -12.90 3.84 30.59
N SER A 205 -11.92 4.59 31.12
CA SER A 205 -11.30 4.36 32.44
C SER A 205 -11.29 5.62 33.27
#